data_AF-A0A084GHX3-F1
#
_entry.id   AF-A0A084GHX3-F1
#
_cell.length_a   1.000
_cell.length_b   1.000
_cell.length_c   1.000
_cell.angle_alpha   90.00
_cell.angle_beta   90.00
_cell.angle_gamma   90.00
#
_symmetry.space_group_name_H-M   'P 1'
#
loop_
_entity.id
_entity.type
_entity.pdbx_description
1 polymer ?
#
loop_
_entity_poly.entity_id
_entity_poly.type
_entity_poly.pdbx_seq_one_letter_code
_entity_poly.pdbx_strand_id
1 'polypeptide(L)'
;MTSRGWRLVLRKFPSQVFLIPQGTGILSVVLHQLDYQFTGLKTIAIILWFIAFITLFIFFITYLLKAALYPRDFCHAISSSTAEAACLASISISFTSVIQMLSMVVVPSWGGPDWAKATYILWWINTTMALAACFLLPPFFVRTLHAEGGLHHAFTPVTQLPIIAALTSAAGAGTLSEYAMLSSQQKLPMIIVAYLEIGVGIPIALALDTLFWARKYLPWEAPVDGFSVQTPRHQVFVEMIMCGPWGQGSFAMQGLGSALIKGAFDLGGFIRMRRFNWGS
;
A
#
# COMPACT_ATOMS: atom_id res chain seq x y z
N MET A 1 -1.63 -38.13 13.63
CA MET A 1 -0.42 -37.36 13.25
C MET A 1 -0.71 -36.07 12.49
N THR A 2 -1.92 -35.84 11.98
CA THR A 2 -2.32 -34.65 11.18
C THR A 2 -2.56 -33.37 12.00
N SER A 3 -2.84 -33.46 13.31
CA SER A 3 -3.18 -32.30 14.16
C SER A 3 -1.99 -31.40 14.54
N ARG A 4 -0.74 -31.89 14.44
CA ARG A 4 0.46 -31.10 14.74
C ARG A 4 0.99 -30.29 13.55
N GLY A 5 0.75 -30.76 12.32
CA GLY A 5 1.27 -30.13 11.10
C GLY A 5 0.66 -28.76 10.81
N TRP A 6 -0.68 -28.66 10.80
CA TRP A 6 -1.37 -27.40 10.52
C TRP A 6 -1.08 -26.30 11.56
N ARG A 7 -0.89 -26.68 12.83
CA ARG A 7 -0.51 -25.75 13.90
C ARG A 7 0.88 -25.16 13.68
N LEU A 8 1.82 -25.99 13.21
CA LEU A 8 3.18 -25.53 12.90
C LEU A 8 3.19 -24.58 11.68
N VAL A 9 2.41 -24.91 10.64
CA VAL A 9 2.24 -24.05 9.46
C VAL A 9 1.64 -22.70 9.87
N LEU A 10 0.57 -22.71 10.67
CA LEU A 10 -0.07 -21.48 11.14
C LEU A 10 0.87 -20.63 12.01
N ARG A 11 1.64 -21.26 12.91
CA ARG A 11 2.59 -20.56 13.79
C ARG A 11 3.74 -19.92 13.01
N LYS A 12 4.25 -20.59 11.99
CA LYS A 12 5.36 -20.11 11.13
C LYS A 12 4.89 -19.37 9.88
N PHE A 13 3.61 -19.04 9.78
CA PHE A 13 3.06 -18.39 8.59
C PHE A 13 3.67 -16.98 8.41
N PRO A 14 4.43 -16.73 7.33
CA PRO A 14 5.17 -15.48 7.14
C PRO A 14 4.26 -14.36 6.62
N SER A 15 4.54 -13.11 6.98
CA SER A 15 3.81 -11.94 6.45
C SER A 15 4.14 -11.61 4.99
N GLN A 16 5.28 -12.09 4.47
CA GLN A 16 5.72 -11.89 3.09
C GLN A 16 4.72 -12.44 2.06
N VAL A 17 3.86 -13.38 2.46
CA VAL A 17 2.79 -13.92 1.60
C VAL A 17 1.82 -12.84 1.09
N PHE A 18 1.68 -11.72 1.81
CA PHE A 18 0.84 -10.59 1.39
C PHE A 18 1.38 -9.87 0.15
N LEU A 19 2.67 -10.06 -0.19
CA LEU A 19 3.23 -9.53 -1.45
C LEU A 19 2.56 -10.16 -2.69
N ILE A 20 2.00 -11.37 -2.56
CA ILE A 20 1.29 -12.05 -3.65
C ILE A 20 0.01 -11.29 -4.02
N PRO A 21 -0.99 -11.11 -3.12
CA PRO A 21 -2.17 -10.31 -3.44
C PRO A 21 -1.83 -8.84 -3.74
N GLN A 22 -0.75 -8.29 -3.19
CA GLN A 22 -0.27 -6.94 -3.53
C GLN A 22 0.08 -6.86 -5.02
N GLY A 23 0.97 -7.73 -5.50
CA GLY A 23 1.41 -7.76 -6.89
C GLY A 23 0.27 -8.07 -7.87
N THR A 24 -0.52 -9.09 -7.56
CA THR A 24 -1.68 -9.46 -8.38
C THR A 24 -2.73 -8.36 -8.42
N GLY A 25 -2.96 -7.68 -7.28
CA GLY A 25 -3.89 -6.57 -7.17
C GLY A 25 -3.47 -5.38 -8.02
N ILE A 26 -2.22 -4.90 -7.91
CA ILE A 26 -1.78 -3.75 -8.70
C ILE A 26 -1.70 -4.08 -10.20
N LEU A 27 -1.33 -5.31 -10.56
CA LEU A 27 -1.37 -5.76 -11.94
C LEU A 27 -2.79 -5.69 -12.51
N SER A 28 -3.81 -6.08 -11.73
CA SER A 28 -5.21 -5.96 -12.15
C SER A 28 -5.61 -4.51 -12.45
N VAL A 29 -5.20 -3.56 -11.60
CA VAL A 29 -5.47 -2.12 -11.77
C VAL A 29 -4.82 -1.60 -13.06
N VAL A 30 -3.53 -1.90 -13.25
CA VAL A 30 -2.78 -1.44 -14.44
C VAL A 30 -3.36 -2.03 -15.73
N LEU A 31 -3.66 -3.33 -15.76
CA LEU A 31 -4.27 -3.97 -16.93
C LEU A 31 -5.65 -3.40 -17.28
N HIS A 32 -6.40 -2.97 -16.27
CA HIS A 32 -7.71 -2.34 -16.47
C HIS A 32 -7.59 -0.91 -17.04
N GLN A 33 -6.54 -0.17 -16.66
CA GLN A 33 -6.34 1.24 -17.03
C GLN A 33 -5.48 1.47 -18.28
N LEU A 34 -4.80 0.44 -18.79
CA LEU A 34 -3.97 0.53 -19.99
C LEU A 34 -4.76 1.07 -21.20
N ASP A 35 -4.20 2.01 -21.96
CA ASP A 35 -4.85 2.55 -23.17
C ASP A 35 -4.93 1.53 -24.31
N TYR A 36 -3.91 0.68 -24.43
CA TYR A 36 -3.88 -0.39 -25.43
C TYR A 36 -4.69 -1.60 -24.95
N GLN A 37 -5.98 -1.60 -25.25
CA GLN A 37 -6.91 -2.66 -24.88
C GLN A 37 -7.21 -3.58 -26.08
N PHE A 38 -6.90 -4.87 -25.95
CA PHE A 38 -7.42 -5.90 -26.84
C PHE A 38 -8.68 -6.54 -26.25
N THR A 39 -9.47 -7.21 -27.11
CA THR A 39 -10.67 -7.92 -26.70
C THR A 39 -10.34 -9.01 -25.66
N GLY A 40 -10.62 -8.73 -24.38
CA GLY A 40 -10.39 -9.66 -23.26
C GLY A 40 -9.44 -9.15 -22.17
N LEU A 41 -8.68 -8.07 -22.39
CA LEU A 41 -7.73 -7.56 -21.39
C LEU A 41 -8.42 -7.13 -20.09
N LYS A 42 -9.56 -6.44 -20.19
CA LYS A 42 -10.39 -6.12 -19.01
C LYS A 42 -10.90 -7.36 -18.28
N THR A 43 -11.23 -8.43 -18.99
CA THR A 43 -11.65 -9.69 -18.38
C THR A 43 -10.51 -10.32 -17.59
N ILE A 44 -9.29 -10.32 -18.14
CA ILE A 44 -8.08 -10.77 -17.44
C ILE A 44 -7.85 -9.93 -16.17
N ALA A 45 -7.97 -8.60 -16.27
CA ALA A 45 -7.86 -7.71 -15.12
C ALA A 45 -8.87 -8.07 -14.01
N ILE A 46 -10.14 -8.31 -14.37
CA ILE A 46 -11.18 -8.72 -13.41
C ILE A 46 -10.85 -10.08 -12.76
N ILE A 47 -10.38 -11.07 -13.53
CA ILE A 47 -9.98 -12.37 -12.99
C ILE A 47 -8.83 -12.21 -11.98
N LEU A 48 -7.81 -11.43 -12.32
CA LEU A 48 -6.69 -11.15 -11.41
C LEU A 48 -7.15 -10.42 -10.14
N TRP A 49 -8.09 -9.50 -10.26
CA TRP A 49 -8.68 -8.83 -9.11
C TRP A 49 -9.39 -9.82 -8.16
N PHE A 50 -10.16 -10.77 -8.68
CA PHE A 50 -10.77 -11.82 -7.84
C PHE A 50 -9.72 -12.71 -7.18
N ILE A 51 -8.65 -13.08 -7.90
CA ILE A 51 -7.54 -13.84 -7.31
C ILE A 51 -6.88 -13.05 -6.19
N ALA A 52 -6.61 -11.75 -6.40
CA ALA A 52 -6.03 -10.87 -5.38
C ALA A 52 -6.95 -10.73 -4.17
N PHE A 53 -8.26 -10.56 -4.37
CA PHE A 53 -9.25 -10.47 -3.29
C PHE A 53 -9.32 -11.76 -2.46
N ILE A 54 -9.43 -12.92 -3.12
CA ILE A 54 -9.53 -14.22 -2.44
C ILE A 54 -8.25 -14.53 -1.67
N THR A 55 -7.08 -14.33 -2.30
CA THR A 55 -5.79 -14.58 -1.63
C THR A 55 -5.55 -13.63 -0.47
N LEU A 56 -5.88 -12.34 -0.63
CA LEU A 56 -5.84 -11.37 0.48
C LEU A 56 -6.72 -11.81 1.64
N PHE A 57 -7.97 -12.21 1.36
CA PHE A 57 -8.91 -12.64 2.39
C PHE A 57 -8.44 -13.89 3.14
N ILE A 58 -7.98 -14.92 2.42
CA ILE A 58 -7.48 -16.17 3.02
C ILE A 58 -6.23 -15.90 3.86
N PHE A 59 -5.27 -15.14 3.35
CA PHE A 59 -4.05 -14.82 4.08
C PHE A 59 -4.32 -13.93 5.28
N PHE A 60 -5.24 -12.97 5.16
CA PHE A 60 -5.64 -12.10 6.27
C PHE A 60 -6.28 -12.91 7.41
N ILE A 61 -7.24 -13.80 7.11
CA ILE A 61 -7.84 -14.68 8.13
C ILE A 61 -6.78 -15.58 8.77
N THR A 62 -5.90 -16.17 7.96
CA THR A 62 -4.82 -17.04 8.47
C THR A 62 -3.89 -16.26 9.40
N TYR A 63 -3.53 -15.03 9.04
CA TYR A 63 -2.66 -14.18 9.85
C TYR A 63 -3.36 -13.68 11.12
N LEU A 64 -4.66 -13.38 11.06
CA LEU A 64 -5.48 -13.05 12.23
C LEU A 64 -5.60 -14.24 13.20
N LEU A 65 -5.79 -15.45 12.67
CA LEU A 65 -5.77 -16.68 13.47
C LEU A 65 -4.41 -16.92 14.14
N LYS A 66 -3.30 -16.64 13.44
CA LYS A 66 -1.95 -16.66 14.03
C LYS A 66 -1.83 -15.65 15.19
N ALA A 67 -2.31 -14.43 15.00
CA ALA A 67 -2.29 -13.39 16.03
C ALA A 67 -3.14 -13.77 17.26
N ALA A 68 -4.32 -14.37 17.05
CA ALA A 68 -5.23 -14.75 18.13
C ALA A 68 -4.77 -16.00 18.91
N LEU A 69 -4.27 -17.04 18.21
CA LEU A 69 -3.90 -18.30 18.83
C LEU A 69 -2.46 -18.32 19.37
N TYR A 70 -1.56 -17.55 18.76
CA TYR A 70 -0.14 -17.51 19.11
C TYR A 70 0.37 -16.06 19.27
N PRO A 71 -0.23 -15.25 20.17
CA PRO A 71 0.09 -13.82 20.28
C PRO A 71 1.55 -13.54 20.64
N ARG A 72 2.17 -14.41 21.45
CA ARG A 72 3.59 -14.28 21.82
C ARG A 72 4.52 -14.49 20.63
N ASP A 73 4.26 -15.52 19.82
CA ASP A 73 5.07 -15.81 18.62
C ASP A 73 4.86 -14.74 17.55
N PHE A 74 3.64 -14.22 17.43
CA PHE A 74 3.30 -13.11 16.55
C PHE A 74 4.07 -11.84 16.94
N CYS A 75 4.00 -11.43 18.21
CA CYS A 75 4.72 -10.25 18.70
C CYS A 75 6.23 -10.44 18.54
N HIS A 76 6.75 -11.63 18.87
CA HIS A 76 8.14 -11.95 18.69
C HIS A 76 8.55 -11.80 17.22
N ALA A 77 7.83 -12.41 16.28
CA ALA A 77 8.15 -12.36 14.85
C ALA A 77 8.22 -10.92 14.30
N ILE A 78 7.27 -10.06 14.67
CA ILE A 78 7.25 -8.65 14.26
C ILE A 78 8.38 -7.87 14.92
N SER A 79 8.68 -8.16 16.19
CA SER A 79 9.76 -7.47 16.94
C SER A 79 11.17 -7.96 16.61
N SER A 80 11.31 -9.14 15.99
CA SER A 80 12.61 -9.74 15.70
C SER A 80 13.03 -9.61 14.24
N SER A 81 12.10 -9.28 13.34
CA SER A 81 12.40 -9.15 11.91
C SER A 81 11.77 -7.91 11.32
N THR A 82 12.62 -7.03 10.79
CA THR A 82 12.22 -5.82 10.08
C THR A 82 11.37 -6.16 8.85
N ALA A 83 11.71 -7.23 8.13
CA ALA A 83 10.98 -7.69 6.96
C ALA A 83 9.57 -8.18 7.30
N GLU A 84 9.40 -8.91 8.41
CA GLU A 84 8.07 -9.36 8.86
C GLU A 84 7.19 -8.17 9.25
N ALA A 85 7.74 -7.20 9.98
CA ALA A 85 7.00 -6.00 10.35
C ALA A 85 6.61 -5.15 9.13
N ALA A 86 7.54 -4.93 8.20
CA ALA A 86 7.30 -4.13 7.01
C ALA A 86 6.27 -4.75 6.06
N CYS A 87 6.28 -6.08 5.90
CA CYS A 87 5.31 -6.80 5.06
C CYS A 87 3.87 -6.72 5.58
N LEU A 88 3.62 -6.31 6.82
CA LEU A 88 2.26 -6.01 7.29
C LEU A 88 1.63 -4.85 6.51
N ALA A 89 2.44 -3.87 6.08
CA ALA A 89 1.95 -2.78 5.24
C ALA A 89 1.40 -3.27 3.90
N SER A 90 1.88 -4.43 3.41
CA SER A 90 1.39 -5.08 2.20
C SER A 90 -0.11 -5.38 2.25
N ILE A 91 -0.67 -5.65 3.44
CA ILE A 91 -2.12 -5.83 3.63
C ILE A 91 -2.87 -4.59 3.15
N SER A 92 -2.41 -3.39 3.55
CA SER A 92 -3.01 -2.12 3.14
C SER A 92 -2.80 -1.83 1.65
N ILE A 93 -1.61 -2.13 1.12
CA ILE A 93 -1.33 -1.96 -0.31
C ILE A 93 -2.28 -2.83 -1.14
N SER A 94 -2.38 -4.13 -0.84
CA SER A 94 -3.30 -5.06 -1.51
C SER A 94 -4.74 -4.61 -1.40
N PHE A 95 -5.16 -4.17 -0.21
CA PHE A 95 -6.54 -3.75 0.03
C PHE A 95 -6.88 -2.49 -0.79
N THR A 96 -5.94 -1.57 -0.94
CA THR A 96 -6.11 -0.39 -1.82
C THR A 96 -6.39 -0.81 -3.26
N SER A 97 -5.60 -1.72 -3.82
CA SER A 97 -5.81 -2.21 -5.19
C SER A 97 -7.18 -2.87 -5.37
N VAL A 98 -7.65 -3.61 -4.37
CA VAL A 98 -9.00 -4.19 -4.35
C VAL A 98 -10.07 -3.08 -4.36
N ILE A 99 -9.91 -2.04 -3.55
CA ILE A 99 -10.83 -0.89 -3.48
C ILE A 99 -10.83 -0.11 -4.81
N GLN A 100 -9.66 0.07 -5.44
CA GLN A 100 -9.54 0.72 -6.75
C GLN A 100 -10.32 -0.06 -7.82
N MET A 101 -10.11 -1.37 -7.92
CA MET A 101 -10.87 -2.21 -8.86
C MET A 101 -12.36 -2.24 -8.55
N LEU A 102 -12.76 -2.24 -7.27
CA LEU A 102 -14.16 -2.11 -6.87
C LEU A 102 -14.76 -0.79 -7.42
N SER A 103 -14.02 0.32 -7.32
CA SER A 103 -14.45 1.61 -7.86
C SER A 103 -14.53 1.65 -9.39
N MET A 104 -13.63 0.96 -10.09
CA MET A 104 -13.57 0.98 -11.56
C MET A 104 -14.54 0.00 -12.22
N VAL A 105 -14.80 -1.16 -11.61
CA VAL A 105 -15.59 -2.23 -12.21
C VAL A 105 -17.02 -2.24 -11.66
N VAL A 106 -17.16 -2.27 -10.33
CA VAL A 106 -18.46 -2.50 -9.69
C VAL A 106 -19.30 -1.24 -9.63
N VAL A 107 -18.72 -0.08 -9.28
CA VAL A 107 -19.50 1.17 -9.20
C VAL A 107 -20.15 1.52 -10.55
N PRO A 108 -19.45 1.48 -11.70
CA PRO A 108 -20.06 1.82 -12.99
C PRO A 108 -21.02 0.74 -13.51
N SER A 109 -20.75 -0.54 -13.24
CA SER A 109 -21.52 -1.65 -13.82
C SER A 109 -22.73 -2.07 -12.98
N TRP A 110 -22.61 -2.02 -11.65
CA TRP A 110 -23.68 -2.37 -10.70
C TRP A 110 -24.35 -1.12 -10.10
N GLY A 111 -23.96 0.07 -10.55
CA GLY A 111 -24.81 1.27 -10.62
C GLY A 111 -25.36 1.82 -9.30
N GLY A 112 -24.64 1.68 -8.19
CA GLY A 112 -25.16 2.04 -6.86
C GLY A 112 -24.47 3.24 -6.21
N PRO A 113 -25.20 4.29 -5.77
CA PRO A 113 -24.72 5.24 -4.76
C PRO A 113 -24.21 4.53 -3.50
N ASP A 114 -24.74 3.35 -3.20
CA ASP A 114 -24.35 2.54 -2.04
C ASP A 114 -22.95 1.92 -2.22
N TRP A 115 -22.60 1.45 -3.42
CA TRP A 115 -21.24 0.98 -3.71
C TRP A 115 -20.23 2.12 -3.70
N ALA A 116 -20.62 3.32 -4.14
CA ALA A 116 -19.77 4.50 -4.01
C ALA A 116 -19.53 4.89 -2.53
N LYS A 117 -20.56 4.79 -1.67
CA LYS A 117 -20.38 4.97 -0.22
C LYS A 117 -19.51 3.86 0.39
N ALA A 118 -19.68 2.61 -0.05
CA ALA A 118 -18.88 1.49 0.43
C ALA A 118 -17.40 1.69 0.09
N THR A 119 -17.05 2.03 -1.16
CA THR A 119 -15.65 2.29 -1.54
C THR A 119 -15.07 3.47 -0.76
N TYR A 120 -15.85 4.52 -0.52
CA TYR A 120 -15.47 5.66 0.32
C TYR A 120 -15.11 5.24 1.76
N ILE A 121 -15.98 4.46 2.40
CA ILE A 121 -15.77 3.99 3.78
C ILE A 121 -14.56 3.04 3.85
N LEU A 122 -14.47 2.09 2.91
CA LEU A 122 -13.35 1.14 2.83
C LEU A 122 -12.02 1.88 2.63
N TRP A 123 -12.01 2.94 1.82
CA TRP A 123 -10.84 3.77 1.63
C TRP A 123 -10.41 4.42 2.95
N TRP A 124 -11.31 5.08 3.70
CA TRP A 124 -10.93 5.68 4.99
C TRP A 124 -10.38 4.68 6.01
N ILE A 125 -10.96 3.48 6.07
CA ILE A 125 -10.44 2.39 6.90
C ILE A 125 -9.01 2.04 6.46
N ASN A 126 -8.79 1.88 5.15
CA ASN A 126 -7.49 1.55 4.60
C ASN A 126 -6.46 2.67 4.77
N THR A 127 -6.82 3.93 4.54
CA THR A 127 -5.98 5.12 4.75
C THR A 127 -5.52 5.21 6.20
N THR A 128 -6.42 4.94 7.15
CA THR A 128 -6.05 4.88 8.57
C THR A 128 -5.03 3.78 8.84
N MET A 129 -5.23 2.59 8.25
CA MET A 129 -4.28 1.48 8.33
C MET A 129 -2.93 1.80 7.66
N ALA A 130 -2.94 2.47 6.51
CA ALA A 130 -1.75 2.88 5.76
C ALA A 130 -0.92 3.90 6.55
N LEU A 131 -1.56 4.93 7.10
CA LEU A 131 -0.91 5.93 7.95
C LEU A 131 -0.40 5.31 9.25
N ALA A 132 -1.19 4.42 9.88
CA ALA A 132 -0.75 3.68 11.06
C ALA A 132 0.49 2.83 10.73
N ALA A 133 0.53 2.13 9.60
CA ALA A 133 1.72 1.39 9.16
C ALA A 133 2.90 2.35 8.94
N CYS A 134 2.68 3.47 8.24
CA CYS A 134 3.70 4.46 7.91
C CYS A 134 4.32 5.11 9.15
N PHE A 135 3.55 5.39 10.20
CA PHE A 135 4.06 6.03 11.42
C PHE A 135 4.48 5.05 12.52
N LEU A 136 3.81 3.91 12.66
CA LEU A 136 4.07 2.99 13.76
C LEU A 136 5.19 1.99 13.45
N LEU A 137 5.36 1.54 12.21
CA LEU A 137 6.36 0.54 11.85
C LEU A 137 7.81 1.06 11.86
N PRO A 138 8.14 2.28 11.38
CA PRO A 138 9.52 2.76 11.41
C PRO A 138 10.15 2.82 12.82
N PRO A 139 9.44 3.23 13.88
CA PRO A 139 9.94 3.11 15.25
C PRO A 139 10.27 1.67 15.67
N PHE A 140 9.54 0.65 15.18
CA PHE A 140 9.88 -0.75 15.41
C PHE A 140 11.16 -1.14 14.68
N PHE A 141 11.39 -0.62 13.47
CA PHE A 141 12.63 -0.88 12.72
C PHE A 141 13.86 -0.43 13.51
N VAL A 142 13.79 0.72 14.19
CA VAL A 142 14.89 1.20 15.05
C VAL A 142 15.19 0.26 16.22
N ARG A 143 14.17 -0.43 16.74
CA ARG A 143 14.36 -1.42 17.82
C ARG A 143 14.92 -2.74 17.29
N THR A 144 14.46 -3.20 16.12
CA THR A 144 14.92 -4.44 15.48
C THR A 144 16.35 -4.30 14.92
N LEU A 145 16.74 -3.09 14.54
CA LEU A 145 18.07 -2.69 14.08
C LEU A 145 19.22 -3.19 14.99
N HIS A 146 19.05 -3.12 16.31
CA HIS A 146 20.06 -3.62 17.25
C HIS A 146 20.13 -5.15 17.30
N ALA A 147 19.01 -5.83 17.08
CA ALA A 147 18.93 -7.29 17.08
C ALA A 147 19.44 -7.92 15.76
N GLU A 148 19.31 -7.21 14.63
CA GLU A 148 19.71 -7.67 13.29
C GLU A 148 21.20 -7.40 12.94
N GLY A 149 22.01 -6.94 13.90
CA GLY A 149 23.45 -6.71 13.69
C GLY A 149 23.83 -5.26 13.32
N GLY A 150 22.98 -4.29 13.66
CA GLY A 150 23.24 -2.86 13.49
C GLY A 150 22.84 -2.29 12.13
N LEU A 151 23.33 -1.08 11.83
CA LEU A 151 22.96 -0.33 10.62
C LEU A 151 23.31 -1.08 9.33
N HIS A 152 24.29 -1.97 9.39
CA HIS A 152 24.81 -2.79 8.30
C HIS A 152 23.78 -3.76 7.70
N HIS A 153 22.72 -4.13 8.43
CA HIS A 153 21.63 -4.96 7.89
C HIS A 153 20.31 -4.20 7.75
N ALA A 154 20.28 -2.92 8.13
CA ALA A 154 19.11 -2.07 8.11
C ALA A 154 18.90 -1.37 6.76
N PHE A 155 17.70 -0.82 6.55
CA PHE A 155 17.29 -0.12 5.31
C PHE A 155 17.30 -1.03 4.08
N THR A 156 16.75 -2.23 4.19
CA THR A 156 16.47 -3.07 3.02
C THR A 156 15.32 -2.47 2.20
N PRO A 157 15.19 -2.78 0.89
CA PRO A 157 14.09 -2.27 0.07
C PRO A 157 12.69 -2.52 0.67
N VAL A 158 12.54 -3.64 1.39
CA VAL A 158 11.30 -4.03 2.08
C VAL A 158 10.88 -2.98 3.13
N THR A 159 11.82 -2.24 3.73
CA THR A 159 11.52 -1.17 4.70
C THR A 159 10.70 -0.02 4.11
N GLN A 160 10.58 0.06 2.79
CA GLN A 160 9.76 1.05 2.12
C GLN A 160 8.28 0.70 2.02
N LEU A 161 7.87 -0.55 2.28
CA LEU A 161 6.47 -0.97 2.19
C LEU A 161 5.49 -0.09 2.98
N PRO A 162 5.79 0.39 4.21
CA PRO A 162 4.90 1.31 4.92
C PRO A 162 4.72 2.67 4.21
N ILE A 163 5.75 3.17 3.53
CA ILE A 163 5.67 4.39 2.72
C ILE A 163 4.88 4.13 1.45
N ILE A 164 5.11 2.98 0.80
CA ILE A 164 4.35 2.53 -0.37
C ILE A 164 2.86 2.42 0.00
N ALA A 165 2.51 1.92 1.19
CA ALA A 165 1.11 1.86 1.64
C ALA A 165 0.43 3.24 1.68
N ALA A 166 1.09 4.25 2.25
CA ALA A 166 0.56 5.62 2.28
C ALA A 166 0.41 6.20 0.87
N LEU A 167 1.43 6.04 0.01
CA LEU A 167 1.39 6.54 -1.37
C LEU A 167 0.38 5.79 -2.25
N THR A 168 0.20 4.49 -2.03
CA THR A 168 -0.84 3.70 -2.71
C THR A 168 -2.23 4.12 -2.23
N SER A 169 -2.43 4.37 -0.93
CA SER A 169 -3.68 4.95 -0.40
C SER A 169 -4.02 6.28 -1.10
N ALA A 170 -3.04 7.16 -1.27
CA ALA A 170 -3.19 8.41 -2.01
C ALA A 170 -3.58 8.18 -3.48
N ALA A 171 -2.96 7.19 -4.14
CA ALA A 171 -3.32 6.78 -5.50
C ALA A 171 -4.76 6.22 -5.58
N GLY A 172 -5.17 5.47 -4.55
CA GLY A 172 -6.53 5.02 -4.35
C GLY A 172 -7.52 6.18 -4.31
N ALA A 173 -7.20 7.26 -3.60
CA ALA A 173 -8.04 8.46 -3.53
C ALA A 173 -8.21 9.13 -4.90
N GLY A 174 -7.13 9.20 -5.69
CA GLY A 174 -7.19 9.69 -7.08
C GLY A 174 -8.13 8.86 -7.94
N THR A 175 -7.99 7.52 -7.89
CA THR A 175 -8.87 6.59 -8.61
C THR A 175 -10.33 6.73 -8.18
N LEU A 176 -10.60 6.75 -6.87
CA LEU A 176 -11.96 6.88 -6.35
C LEU A 176 -12.58 8.23 -6.71
N SER A 177 -11.79 9.31 -6.74
CA SER A 177 -12.28 10.63 -7.13
C SER A 177 -12.73 10.68 -8.60
N GLU A 178 -12.16 9.82 -9.44
CA GLU A 178 -12.49 9.72 -10.87
C GLU A 178 -13.64 8.74 -11.14
N TYR A 179 -13.62 7.56 -10.50
CA TYR A 179 -14.54 6.47 -10.84
C TYR A 179 -15.66 6.23 -9.81
N ALA A 180 -15.43 6.50 -8.52
CA ALA A 180 -16.49 6.40 -7.54
C ALA A 180 -17.38 7.65 -7.68
N MET A 181 -18.68 7.46 -7.91
CA MET A 181 -19.70 8.51 -8.09
C MET A 181 -19.94 9.30 -6.78
N LEU A 182 -18.89 9.91 -6.23
CA LEU A 182 -18.85 10.62 -4.97
C LEU A 182 -19.28 12.08 -5.16
N SER A 183 -19.90 12.63 -4.13
CA SER A 183 -20.20 14.07 -4.07
C SER A 183 -18.92 14.90 -3.85
N SER A 184 -18.92 16.17 -4.27
CA SER A 184 -17.77 17.06 -4.07
C SER A 184 -17.39 17.23 -2.60
N GLN A 185 -18.38 17.19 -1.69
CA GLN A 185 -18.14 17.25 -0.24
C GLN A 185 -17.37 16.02 0.29
N GLN A 186 -17.54 14.85 -0.33
CA GLN A 186 -16.82 13.64 0.04
C GLN A 186 -15.42 13.57 -0.60
N LYS A 187 -15.29 14.03 -1.85
CA LYS A 187 -14.00 14.04 -2.57
C LYS A 187 -12.98 14.97 -1.92
N LEU A 188 -13.41 16.16 -1.49
CA LEU A 188 -12.53 17.17 -0.92
C LEU A 188 -11.63 16.67 0.23
N PRO A 189 -12.17 16.11 1.33
CA PRO A 189 -11.33 15.63 2.43
C PRO A 189 -10.41 14.48 2.02
N MET A 190 -10.86 13.59 1.11
CA MET A 190 -10.00 12.51 0.60
C MET A 190 -8.79 13.07 -0.15
N ILE A 191 -9.02 14.05 -1.03
CA ILE A 191 -7.97 14.67 -1.82
C ILE A 191 -6.96 15.39 -0.92
N ILE A 192 -7.43 16.11 0.10
CA ILE A 192 -6.56 16.78 1.07
C ILE A 192 -5.69 15.74 1.79
N VAL A 193 -6.29 14.67 2.32
CA VAL A 193 -5.54 13.63 3.02
C VAL A 193 -4.56 12.93 2.09
N ALA A 194 -4.94 12.66 0.84
CA ALA A 194 -4.05 12.05 -0.14
C ALA A 194 -2.83 12.94 -0.47
N TYR A 195 -3.00 14.27 -0.55
CA TYR A 195 -1.86 15.17 -0.70
C TYR A 195 -0.97 15.21 0.55
N LEU A 196 -1.54 15.07 1.76
CA LEU A 196 -0.75 14.92 2.98
C LEU A 196 0.02 13.60 3.01
N GLU A 197 -0.58 12.50 2.57
CA GLU A 197 0.08 11.20 2.40
C GLU A 197 1.27 11.30 1.42
N ILE A 198 1.11 12.00 0.30
CA ILE A 198 2.21 12.29 -0.64
C ILE A 198 3.29 13.14 0.03
N GLY A 199 2.88 14.20 0.74
CA GLY A 199 3.79 15.14 1.41
C GLY A 199 4.63 14.48 2.51
N VAL A 200 4.12 13.44 3.16
CA VAL A 200 4.86 12.63 4.13
C VAL A 200 5.66 11.54 3.42
N GLY A 201 5.05 10.83 2.47
CA GLY A 201 5.63 9.63 1.86
C GLY A 201 6.85 9.92 0.98
N ILE A 202 6.79 10.91 0.10
CA ILE A 202 7.88 11.18 -0.85
C ILE A 202 9.18 11.62 -0.16
N PRO A 203 9.19 12.57 0.80
CA PRO A 203 10.42 12.93 1.50
C PRO A 203 11.03 11.77 2.29
N ILE A 204 10.20 10.93 2.94
CA ILE A 204 10.69 9.76 3.67
C ILE A 204 11.27 8.72 2.71
N ALA A 205 10.61 8.46 1.57
CA ALA A 205 11.13 7.57 0.53
C ALA A 205 12.51 8.05 0.04
N LEU A 206 12.65 9.35 -0.26
CA LEU A 206 13.93 9.93 -0.69
C LEU A 206 15.03 9.75 0.36
N ALA A 207 14.71 9.96 1.64
CA ALA A 207 15.67 9.75 2.73
C ALA A 207 16.12 8.28 2.83
N LEU A 208 15.17 7.34 2.78
CA LEU A 208 15.48 5.90 2.83
C LEU A 208 16.23 5.41 1.59
N ASP A 209 15.91 5.93 0.40
CA ASP A 209 16.64 5.66 -0.84
C ASP A 209 18.09 6.11 -0.72
N THR A 210 18.29 7.34 -0.23
CA THR A 210 19.64 7.90 -0.03
C THR A 210 20.43 7.04 0.94
N LEU A 211 19.83 6.59 2.04
CA LEU A 211 20.47 5.70 3.02
C LEU A 211 20.78 4.31 2.44
N PHE A 212 19.86 3.73 1.66
CA PHE A 212 20.08 2.46 0.98
C PHE A 212 21.24 2.53 -0.02
N TRP A 213 21.28 3.58 -0.84
CA TRP A 213 22.38 3.79 -1.78
C TRP A 213 23.69 4.12 -1.08
N ALA A 214 23.64 4.91 -0.01
CA ALA A 214 24.81 5.21 0.80
C ALA A 214 25.42 3.93 1.36
N ARG A 215 24.58 3.05 1.92
CA ARG A 215 24.97 1.71 2.37
C ARG A 215 25.60 0.88 1.25
N LYS A 216 24.98 0.84 0.07
CA LYS A 216 25.41 -0.02 -1.05
C LYS A 216 26.70 0.44 -1.73
N TYR A 217 26.96 1.75 -1.77
CA TYR A 217 28.05 2.32 -2.57
C TYR A 217 29.22 2.89 -1.78
N LEU A 218 29.06 3.19 -0.49
CA LEU A 218 30.18 3.73 0.28
C LEU A 218 31.09 2.63 0.85
N PRO A 219 32.42 2.85 0.82
CA PRO A 219 33.44 1.84 1.09
C PRO A 219 33.56 1.36 2.55
N TRP A 220 32.79 1.91 3.50
CA TRP A 220 32.79 1.42 4.88
C TRP A 220 32.08 0.06 5.05
N GLU A 221 31.43 -0.45 3.99
CA GLU A 221 30.87 -1.82 3.90
C GLU A 221 31.56 -2.67 2.82
N ALA A 222 32.79 -2.32 2.40
CA ALA A 222 33.56 -3.23 1.55
C ALA A 222 33.86 -4.51 2.35
N PRO A 223 33.54 -5.72 1.83
CA PRO A 223 34.11 -6.95 2.37
C PRO A 223 35.62 -6.79 2.37
N VAL A 224 36.31 -7.30 3.41
CA VAL A 224 37.78 -7.27 3.55
C VAL A 224 38.49 -7.88 2.31
N ASP A 225 37.72 -8.59 1.50
CA ASP A 225 38.02 -9.33 0.30
C ASP A 225 37.51 -8.67 -1.00
N GLY A 226 37.37 -7.33 -1.07
CA GLY A 226 37.44 -6.54 -2.32
C GLY A 226 36.44 -6.85 -3.45
N PHE A 227 35.52 -7.79 -3.25
CA PHE A 227 34.56 -8.28 -4.21
C PHE A 227 33.28 -8.65 -3.45
N SER A 228 32.15 -8.05 -3.84
CA SER A 228 30.78 -8.49 -3.53
C SER A 228 30.14 -8.17 -2.16
N VAL A 229 29.61 -6.95 -2.00
CA VAL A 229 28.22 -6.82 -1.52
C VAL A 229 27.31 -7.02 -2.74
N GLN A 230 27.33 -8.22 -3.31
CA GLN A 230 26.39 -8.58 -4.37
C GLN A 230 25.16 -9.18 -3.70
N THR A 231 24.03 -8.48 -3.82
CA THR A 231 22.71 -9.07 -3.58
C THR A 231 22.67 -10.40 -4.32
N PRO A 232 22.40 -11.53 -3.63
CA PRO A 232 22.34 -12.83 -4.29
C PRO A 232 21.43 -12.74 -5.53
N ARG A 233 21.83 -13.35 -6.66
CA ARG A 233 21.10 -13.21 -7.94
C ARG A 233 19.59 -13.50 -7.85
N HIS A 234 19.20 -14.34 -6.90
CA HIS A 234 17.80 -14.70 -6.63
C HIS A 234 17.03 -13.66 -5.77
N GLN A 235 17.63 -12.54 -5.40
CA GLN A 235 17.00 -11.46 -4.61
C GLN A 235 17.04 -10.11 -5.33
N VAL A 236 17.57 -10.05 -6.56
CA VAL A 236 17.69 -8.81 -7.34
C VAL A 236 16.32 -8.16 -7.57
N PHE A 237 15.26 -8.95 -7.74
CA PHE A 237 13.90 -8.41 -7.92
C PHE A 237 13.37 -7.69 -6.68
N VAL A 238 13.90 -7.97 -5.48
CA VAL A 238 13.50 -7.27 -4.24
C VAL A 238 13.95 -5.80 -4.28
N GLU A 239 15.03 -5.49 -5.01
CA GLU A 239 15.48 -4.11 -5.20
C GLU A 239 14.45 -3.28 -5.98
N MET A 240 13.58 -3.90 -6.78
CA MET A 240 12.50 -3.19 -7.49
C MET A 240 11.46 -2.57 -6.55
N ILE A 241 11.41 -2.98 -5.27
CA ILE A 241 10.57 -2.33 -4.25
C ILE A 241 10.94 -0.85 -4.11
N MET A 242 12.20 -0.47 -4.36
CA MET A 242 12.66 0.92 -4.34
C MET A 242 11.96 1.81 -5.37
N CYS A 243 11.46 1.22 -6.47
CA CYS A 243 10.68 1.94 -7.47
C CYS A 243 9.23 2.21 -7.01
N GLY A 244 8.77 1.49 -5.97
CA GLY A 244 7.40 1.52 -5.48
C GLY A 244 6.92 2.91 -5.08
N PRO A 245 7.63 3.64 -4.18
CA PRO A 245 7.20 4.97 -3.75
C PRO A 245 7.06 5.95 -4.91
N TRP A 246 8.02 5.95 -5.84
CA TRP A 246 8.02 6.84 -6.99
C TRP A 246 6.87 6.55 -7.96
N GLY A 247 6.63 5.26 -8.24
CA GLY A 247 5.52 4.84 -9.10
C GLY A 247 4.16 5.20 -8.50
N GLN A 248 3.95 4.89 -7.22
CA GLN A 248 2.68 5.15 -6.53
C GLN A 248 2.45 6.65 -6.30
N GLY A 249 3.50 7.40 -5.96
CA GLY A 249 3.43 8.85 -5.82
C GLY A 249 3.07 9.55 -7.13
N SER A 250 3.68 9.14 -8.25
CA SER A 250 3.34 9.65 -9.57
C SER A 250 1.88 9.33 -9.94
N PHE A 251 1.44 8.09 -9.72
CA PHE A 251 0.06 7.67 -9.99
C PHE A 251 -0.94 8.48 -9.15
N ALA A 252 -0.64 8.71 -7.87
CA ALA A 252 -1.43 9.54 -6.99
C ALA A 252 -1.53 10.99 -7.47
N MET A 253 -0.41 11.63 -7.78
CA MET A 253 -0.39 13.03 -8.26
C MET A 253 -1.20 13.21 -9.54
N GLN A 254 -1.11 12.26 -10.49
CA GLN A 254 -1.87 12.31 -11.74
C GLN A 254 -3.37 12.15 -11.50
N GLY A 255 -3.78 11.14 -10.71
CA GLY A 255 -5.19 10.90 -10.40
C GLY A 255 -5.83 12.05 -9.61
N LEU A 256 -5.13 12.57 -8.60
CA LEU A 256 -5.60 13.72 -7.82
C LEU A 256 -5.65 14.99 -8.67
N GLY A 257 -4.63 15.25 -9.48
CA GLY A 257 -4.59 16.41 -10.38
C GLY A 257 -5.74 16.40 -11.39
N SER A 258 -6.03 15.24 -11.98
CA SER A 258 -7.20 15.04 -12.87
C SER A 258 -8.51 15.34 -12.15
N ALA A 259 -8.68 14.84 -10.92
CA ALA A 259 -9.88 15.10 -10.12
C ALA A 259 -10.06 16.59 -9.79
N LEU A 260 -8.97 17.32 -9.51
CA LEU A 260 -9.02 18.75 -9.25
C LEU A 260 -9.46 19.56 -10.47
N ILE A 261 -8.87 19.27 -11.64
CA ILE A 261 -9.20 19.97 -12.89
C ILE A 261 -10.66 19.74 -13.28
N LYS A 262 -11.20 18.53 -13.05
CA LYS A 262 -12.59 18.16 -13.35
C LYS A 262 -13.62 18.73 -12.35
N GLY A 263 -13.23 19.67 -11.49
CA GLY A 263 -14.16 20.42 -10.65
C GLY A 263 -14.50 19.75 -9.31
N ALA A 264 -13.59 18.94 -8.73
CA ALA A 264 -13.73 18.52 -7.32
C ALA A 264 -13.95 19.72 -6.38
N PHE A 265 -13.43 20.90 -6.75
CA PHE A 265 -13.72 22.18 -6.15
C PHE A 265 -14.75 22.98 -6.97
N ASP A 266 -16.03 22.59 -6.95
CA ASP A 266 -17.08 23.58 -7.24
C ASP A 266 -17.20 24.53 -6.03
N LEU A 267 -16.18 25.38 -5.87
CA LEU A 267 -16.08 26.44 -4.85
C LEU A 267 -17.26 27.42 -4.94
N GLY A 268 -17.95 27.47 -6.09
CA GLY A 268 -19.19 28.20 -6.28
C GLY A 268 -20.26 27.78 -5.27
N GLY A 269 -20.45 26.47 -5.05
CA GLY A 269 -21.44 25.96 -4.09
C GLY A 269 -21.04 26.17 -2.62
N PHE A 270 -19.76 25.97 -2.29
CA PHE A 270 -19.26 26.10 -0.92
C PHE A 270 -19.25 27.56 -0.43
N ILE A 271 -18.91 28.51 -1.31
CA ILE A 271 -18.97 29.96 -1.00
C ILE A 271 -20.43 30.44 -0.95
N ARG A 272 -21.32 29.90 -1.80
CA ARG A 272 -22.74 30.28 -1.82
C ARG A 272 -23.51 29.77 -0.59
N MET A 273 -23.20 28.58 -0.06
CA MET A 273 -23.75 28.11 1.21
C MET A 273 -23.29 28.94 2.41
N ARG A 274 -22.03 29.38 2.45
CA ARG A 274 -21.56 30.28 3.51
C ARG A 274 -22.17 31.70 3.42
N ARG A 275 -22.51 32.18 2.22
CA ARG A 275 -23.24 33.46 2.07
C ARG A 275 -24.70 33.38 2.51
N PHE A 276 -25.32 32.20 2.53
CA PHE A 276 -26.73 32.05 2.93
C PHE A 276 -26.95 31.92 4.44
N ASN A 277 -25.89 31.75 5.25
CA ASN A 277 -25.96 31.61 6.71
C ASN A 277 -25.50 32.85 7.50
N TRP A 278 -25.33 34.01 6.85
CA TRP A 278 -24.95 35.28 7.49
C TRP A 278 -25.99 36.39 7.27
N GLY A 279 -27.26 36.02 7.16
CA GLY A 279 -28.35 36.96 6.90
C GLY A 279 -29.69 36.45 7.44
N SER A 280 -29.77 36.22 8.74
CA SER A 280 -31.03 36.13 9.51
C SER A 280 -30.73 36.29 10.98
#